data_AF-B8FKP6-F1
#
_entry.id   AF-B8FKP6-F1
#
_cell.length_a   1.000
_cell.length_b   1.000
_cell.length_c   1.000
_cell.angle_alpha   90.00
_cell.angle_beta   90.00
_cell.angle_gamma   90.00
#
_symmetry.space_group_name_H-M   'P 1'
#
loop_
_entity.id
_entity.type
_entity.pdbx_description
1 polymer ?
#
loop_
_entity_poly.entity_id
_entity_poly.type
_entity_poly.pdbx_seq_one_letter_code
_entity_poly.pdbx_strand_id
1 'polypeptide(L)'
;MGRIKDLYTMVKERRLGFAMDEVMSGDHEFMPGMGPEGRLPFEFRVTWGPRHLIKWINPLGGAFMTQPLEGTVTVGGMCTRVPCSGTLELAYFTEAKIRYTFEFVFGGKTYHFVGEKIHIRPWNLHVSHTTCYGTLKEKDTGKPVSKSVTHFRFRTTPAFLASLRFA
;
A
#
# COMPACT_ATOMS: atom_id res chain seq x y z
N MET A 1 18.27 -25.36 -15.15
CA MET A 1 17.31 -26.48 -15.00
C MET A 1 16.43 -26.43 -13.74
N GLY A 2 16.62 -25.53 -12.77
CA GLY A 2 15.78 -25.46 -11.54
C GLY A 2 14.43 -24.74 -11.69
N ARG A 3 14.41 -23.55 -12.29
CA ARG A 3 13.22 -22.67 -12.35
C ARG A 3 11.94 -23.28 -12.95
N ILE A 4 12.06 -24.19 -13.93
CA ILE A 4 10.89 -24.81 -14.59
C ILE A 4 10.26 -25.89 -13.70
N LYS A 5 11.07 -26.65 -12.97
CA LYS A 5 10.59 -27.66 -12.00
C LYS A 5 9.95 -27.01 -10.78
N ASP A 6 10.52 -25.89 -10.32
CA ASP A 6 9.95 -25.11 -9.22
C ASP A 6 8.60 -24.51 -9.63
N LEU A 7 8.50 -23.94 -10.84
CA LEU A 7 7.24 -23.44 -11.39
C LEU A 7 6.18 -24.54 -11.50
N TYR A 8 6.55 -25.72 -12.01
CA TYR A 8 5.63 -26.85 -12.11
C TYR A 8 5.12 -27.31 -10.73
N THR A 9 6.00 -27.31 -9.73
CA THR A 9 5.66 -27.68 -8.35
C THR A 9 4.75 -26.63 -7.70
N MET A 10 5.03 -25.33 -7.89
CA MET A 10 4.17 -24.24 -7.39
C MET A 10 2.77 -24.22 -8.04
N VAL A 11 2.69 -24.50 -9.36
CA VAL A 11 1.43 -24.66 -10.08
C VAL A 11 0.66 -25.87 -9.52
N LYS A 12 1.33 -27.01 -9.36
CA LYS A 12 0.74 -28.25 -8.84
C LYS A 12 0.26 -28.10 -7.39
N GLU A 13 0.96 -27.33 -6.57
CA GLU A 13 0.62 -27.06 -5.16
C GLU A 13 -0.35 -25.88 -4.97
N ARG A 14 -0.82 -25.22 -6.05
CA ARG A 14 -1.67 -24.01 -5.99
C ARG A 14 -1.04 -22.87 -5.15
N ARG A 15 0.29 -22.77 -5.21
CA ARG A 15 1.09 -21.75 -4.50
C ARG A 15 1.49 -20.58 -5.39
N LEU A 16 0.83 -20.42 -6.53
CA LEU A 16 1.14 -19.34 -7.44
C LEU A 16 0.63 -18.02 -6.84
N GLY A 17 1.58 -17.21 -6.38
CA GLY A 17 1.37 -15.85 -5.96
C GLY A 17 2.08 -14.87 -6.88
N PHE A 18 1.99 -13.60 -6.51
CA PHE A 18 2.81 -12.55 -7.11
C PHE A 18 3.28 -11.59 -6.03
N ALA A 19 4.34 -10.84 -6.34
CA ALA A 19 4.73 -9.66 -5.58
C ALA A 19 5.00 -8.50 -6.55
N MET A 20 4.64 -7.28 -6.13
CA MET A 20 4.80 -6.04 -6.87
C MET A 20 5.30 -4.94 -5.94
N ASP A 21 6.14 -4.06 -6.47
CA ASP A 21 6.69 -2.92 -5.75
C ASP A 21 5.99 -1.64 -6.21
N GLU A 22 5.21 -1.02 -5.33
CA GLU A 22 4.46 0.21 -5.59
C GLU A 22 5.10 1.40 -4.87
N VAL A 23 5.18 2.53 -5.57
CA VAL A 23 5.65 3.80 -5.02
C VAL A 23 4.56 4.84 -5.15
N MET A 24 4.15 5.40 -4.01
CA MET A 24 3.17 6.47 -3.91
C MET A 24 3.86 7.69 -3.34
N SER A 25 3.75 8.82 -4.03
CA SER A 25 4.42 10.06 -3.65
C SER A 25 3.49 11.25 -3.81
N GLY A 26 3.58 12.21 -2.92
CA GLY A 26 2.85 13.46 -3.00
C GLY A 26 3.20 14.31 -1.79
N ASP A 27 2.18 14.94 -1.21
CA ASP A 27 2.36 15.89 -0.13
C ASP A 27 1.49 15.54 1.06
N HIS A 28 1.88 16.01 2.24
CA HIS A 28 1.08 15.98 3.46
C HIS A 28 1.19 17.30 4.21
N GLU A 29 0.21 17.54 5.07
CA GLU A 29 0.16 18.68 5.97
C GLU A 29 -0.09 18.17 7.40
N PHE A 30 0.69 18.67 8.35
CA PHE A 30 0.49 18.37 9.77
C PHE A 30 -0.79 19.04 10.28
N MET A 31 -1.44 18.37 11.22
CA MET A 31 -2.49 19.00 12.03
C MET A 31 -1.86 20.12 12.90
N PRO A 32 -2.61 21.18 13.28
CA PRO A 32 -2.08 22.29 14.06
C PRO A 32 -1.33 21.82 15.32
N GLY A 33 -0.09 22.28 15.48
CA GLY A 33 0.76 21.93 16.63
C GLY A 33 1.36 20.51 16.61
N MET A 34 1.22 19.76 15.51
CA MET A 34 1.79 18.40 15.38
C MET A 34 3.10 18.35 14.58
N GLY A 35 3.53 19.45 13.97
CA GLY A 35 4.75 19.52 13.16
C GLY A 35 4.91 20.88 12.47
N PRO A 36 5.90 21.02 11.56
CA PRO A 36 6.12 22.24 10.79
C PRO A 36 4.90 22.60 9.93
N GLU A 37 4.65 23.90 9.76
CA GLU A 37 3.57 24.38 8.91
C GLU A 37 3.86 24.19 7.42
N GLY A 38 2.79 24.05 6.64
CA GLY A 38 2.85 23.96 5.19
C GLY A 38 2.85 22.54 4.63
N ARG A 39 2.92 22.47 3.30
CA ARG A 39 2.97 21.20 2.55
C ARG A 39 4.36 20.63 2.55
N LEU A 40 4.47 19.39 2.97
CA LEU A 40 5.73 18.65 3.05
C LEU A 40 5.62 17.36 2.24
N PRO A 41 6.75 16.82 1.74
CA PRO A 41 6.71 15.60 0.93
C PRO A 41 6.25 14.41 1.76
N PHE A 42 5.42 13.55 1.16
CA PHE A 42 5.01 12.27 1.70
C PHE A 42 5.22 11.18 0.66
N GLU A 43 5.91 10.11 1.03
CA GLU A 43 6.18 8.99 0.13
C GLU A 43 6.10 7.67 0.89
N PHE A 44 5.47 6.67 0.29
CA PHE A 44 5.64 5.28 0.73
C PHE A 44 6.00 4.39 -0.46
N ARG A 45 6.90 3.44 -0.20
CA ARG A 45 7.36 2.42 -1.14
C ARG A 45 7.06 1.08 -0.52
N VAL A 46 6.14 0.32 -1.10
CA VAL A 46 5.65 -0.91 -0.51
C VAL A 46 5.70 -2.04 -1.53
N THR A 47 6.14 -3.19 -1.07
CA THR A 47 6.00 -4.47 -1.74
C THR A 47 4.73 -5.13 -1.22
N TRP A 48 3.88 -5.57 -2.14
CA TRP A 48 2.68 -6.32 -1.79
C TRP A 48 2.37 -7.39 -2.82
N GLY A 49 1.63 -8.40 -2.41
CA GLY A 49 1.10 -9.41 -3.31
C GLY A 49 0.72 -10.72 -2.60
N PRO A 50 -0.33 -11.40 -3.08
CA PRO A 50 -0.80 -12.62 -2.45
C PRO A 50 0.15 -13.78 -2.73
N ARG A 51 0.40 -14.62 -1.71
CA ARG A 51 1.13 -15.90 -1.85
C ARG A 51 0.32 -16.99 -2.57
N HIS A 52 -1.01 -16.83 -2.60
CA HIS A 52 -1.93 -17.81 -3.20
C HIS A 52 -3.04 -17.08 -3.94
N LEU A 53 -2.86 -16.87 -5.25
CA LEU A 53 -3.79 -16.09 -6.07
C LEU A 53 -5.22 -16.64 -6.00
N ILE A 54 -5.41 -17.97 -6.09
CA ILE A 54 -6.74 -18.61 -6.07
C ILE A 54 -7.46 -18.35 -4.75
N LYS A 55 -6.75 -18.43 -3.61
CA LYS A 55 -7.34 -18.14 -2.29
C LYS A 55 -7.68 -16.66 -2.16
N TRP A 56 -6.82 -15.79 -2.69
CA TRP A 56 -6.97 -14.34 -2.64
C TRP A 56 -8.15 -13.84 -3.47
N ILE A 57 -8.42 -14.44 -4.63
CA ILE A 57 -9.60 -14.08 -5.46
C ILE A 57 -10.88 -14.84 -5.07
N ASN A 58 -10.88 -15.64 -4.00
CA ASN A 58 -12.08 -16.37 -3.59
C ASN A 58 -12.97 -15.48 -2.70
N PRO A 59 -14.15 -15.02 -3.17
CA PRO A 59 -15.04 -14.15 -2.38
C PRO A 59 -15.63 -14.84 -1.15
N LEU A 60 -15.64 -16.17 -1.11
CA LEU A 60 -16.07 -16.95 0.05
C LEU A 60 -14.93 -17.22 1.05
N GLY A 61 -13.71 -16.80 0.73
CA GLY A 61 -12.56 -16.87 1.63
C GLY A 61 -12.52 -15.64 2.53
N GLY A 62 -12.22 -15.83 3.82
CA GLY A 62 -12.14 -14.72 4.80
C GLY A 62 -11.01 -13.68 4.58
N ALA A 63 -10.28 -13.76 3.47
CA ALA A 63 -9.22 -12.83 3.08
C ALA A 63 -9.33 -12.40 1.60
N PHE A 64 -10.56 -12.37 1.06
CA PHE A 64 -10.82 -11.96 -0.31
C PHE A 64 -10.19 -10.60 -0.60
N MET A 65 -9.33 -10.55 -1.62
CA MET A 65 -8.65 -9.34 -2.09
C MET A 65 -7.89 -8.55 -1.02
N THR A 66 -7.43 -9.23 0.02
CA THR A 66 -6.64 -8.64 1.11
C THR A 66 -5.29 -9.35 1.22
N GLN A 67 -4.21 -8.58 1.34
CA GLN A 67 -2.85 -9.10 1.35
C GLN A 67 -1.94 -8.27 2.26
N PRO A 68 -0.89 -8.86 2.85
CA PRO A 68 0.12 -8.09 3.55
C PRO A 68 0.87 -7.16 2.58
N LEU A 69 1.32 -6.03 3.11
CA LEU A 69 2.27 -5.12 2.47
C LEU A 69 3.41 -4.82 3.44
N GLU A 70 4.60 -4.61 2.90
CA GLU A 70 5.80 -4.24 3.65
C GLU A 70 6.64 -3.27 2.84
N GLY A 71 7.38 -2.38 3.50
CA GLY A 71 8.24 -1.46 2.78
C GLY A 71 8.77 -0.34 3.64
N THR A 72 8.79 0.87 3.08
CA THR A 72 9.30 2.06 3.76
C THR A 72 8.40 3.27 3.55
N VAL A 73 8.40 4.18 4.52
CA VAL A 73 7.67 5.44 4.49
C VAL A 73 8.59 6.62 4.80
N THR A 74 8.32 7.74 4.15
CA THR A 74 8.95 9.05 4.38
C THR A 74 7.85 10.06 4.64
N VAL A 75 7.91 10.70 5.79
CA VAL A 75 6.97 11.75 6.22
C VAL A 75 7.80 13.01 6.43
N GLY A 76 7.76 13.93 5.48
CA GLY A 76 8.54 15.17 5.51
C GLY A 76 8.30 15.94 6.82
N GLY A 77 9.36 16.43 7.45
CA GLY A 77 9.31 17.07 8.77
C GLY A 77 9.21 16.10 9.96
N MET A 78 9.17 14.79 9.72
CA MET A 78 9.12 13.77 10.78
C MET A 78 10.16 12.67 10.58
N CYS A 79 10.07 11.86 9.52
CA CYS A 79 10.94 10.71 9.35
C CYS A 79 11.28 10.44 7.87
N THR A 80 12.36 9.70 7.62
CA THR A 80 12.82 9.38 6.25
C THR A 80 13.11 7.89 6.14
N ARG A 81 12.47 7.23 5.15
CA ARG A 81 12.63 5.80 4.80
C ARG A 81 12.58 4.86 6.01
N VAL A 82 11.63 5.08 6.91
CA VAL A 82 11.39 4.20 8.05
C VAL A 82 10.63 2.94 7.58
N PRO A 83 11.01 1.73 8.05
CA PRO A 83 10.28 0.51 7.73
C PRO A 83 8.81 0.59 8.13
N CYS A 84 7.92 0.11 7.27
CA CYS A 84 6.51 -0.01 7.54
C CYS A 84 5.96 -1.38 7.12
N SER A 85 4.88 -1.82 7.79
CA SER A 85 4.21 -3.08 7.50
C SER A 85 2.71 -2.96 7.74
N GLY A 86 1.90 -3.67 6.97
CA GLY A 86 0.47 -3.73 7.17
C GLY A 86 -0.25 -4.49 6.08
N THR A 87 -1.39 -3.97 5.62
CA THR A 87 -2.28 -4.62 4.67
C THR A 87 -2.67 -3.70 3.52
N LEU A 88 -2.85 -4.31 2.35
CA LEU A 88 -3.52 -3.76 1.19
C LEU A 88 -4.83 -4.52 0.99
N GLU A 89 -5.93 -3.79 0.85
CA GLU A 89 -7.27 -4.33 0.61
C GLU A 89 -7.82 -3.72 -0.67
N LEU A 90 -8.23 -4.59 -1.61
CA LEU A 90 -8.92 -4.18 -2.84
C LEU A 90 -10.44 -4.39 -2.69
N ALA A 91 -11.10 -3.45 -2.01
CA ALA A 91 -12.54 -3.45 -1.78
C ALA A 91 -13.34 -2.95 -3.00
N TYR A 92 -13.03 -3.46 -4.20
CA TYR A 92 -13.66 -3.00 -5.45
C TYR A 92 -15.16 -3.29 -5.50
N PHE A 93 -15.58 -4.47 -5.02
CA PHE A 93 -16.95 -4.96 -5.17
C PHE A 93 -17.89 -4.52 -4.06
N THR A 94 -17.36 -4.09 -2.92
CA THR A 94 -18.14 -3.73 -1.73
C THR A 94 -18.15 -2.21 -1.51
N GLU A 95 -17.00 -1.55 -1.61
CA GLU A 95 -16.81 -0.14 -1.23
C GLU A 95 -16.26 0.72 -2.37
N ALA A 96 -16.01 0.15 -3.55
CA ALA A 96 -15.42 0.84 -4.71
C ALA A 96 -14.13 1.59 -4.35
N LYS A 97 -13.23 0.93 -3.59
CA LYS A 97 -11.98 1.54 -3.12
C LYS A 97 -10.81 0.56 -2.99
N ILE A 98 -9.62 1.13 -2.86
CA ILE A 98 -8.41 0.41 -2.41
C ILE A 98 -7.96 1.05 -1.10
N ARG A 99 -7.71 0.25 -0.07
CA ARG A 99 -7.27 0.71 1.25
C ARG A 99 -5.88 0.18 1.56
N TYR A 100 -4.96 1.10 1.81
CA TYR A 100 -3.63 0.86 2.37
C TYR A 100 -3.73 1.11 3.86
N THR A 101 -3.33 0.15 4.68
CA THR A 101 -3.24 0.31 6.13
C THR A 101 -1.87 -0.17 6.56
N PHE A 102 -1.05 0.68 7.14
CA PHE A 102 0.27 0.26 7.62
C PHE A 102 0.70 1.01 8.86
N GLU A 103 1.66 0.41 9.55
CA GLU A 103 2.23 0.95 10.77
C GLU A 103 3.74 1.11 10.62
N PHE A 104 4.29 2.08 11.35
CA PHE A 104 5.73 2.29 11.46
C PHE A 104 6.06 2.89 12.82
N VAL A 105 7.31 2.69 13.26
CA VAL A 105 7.79 3.19 14.55
C VAL A 105 8.78 4.32 14.31
N PHE A 106 8.57 5.45 14.98
CA PHE A 106 9.46 6.60 14.93
C PHE A 106 9.50 7.31 16.27
N GLY A 107 10.69 7.70 16.74
CA GLY A 107 10.83 8.43 18.01
C GLY A 107 10.25 7.68 19.23
N GLY A 108 10.29 6.35 19.22
CA GLY A 108 9.72 5.51 20.29
C GLY A 108 8.19 5.39 20.27
N LYS A 109 7.51 5.97 19.27
CA LYS A 109 6.05 5.93 19.12
C LYS A 109 5.66 5.12 17.90
N THR A 110 4.51 4.44 17.98
CA THR A 110 3.93 3.74 16.83
C THR A 110 2.92 4.64 16.15
N TYR A 111 3.00 4.72 14.84
CA TYR A 111 2.09 5.48 14.00
C TYR A 111 1.30 4.54 13.09
N HIS A 112 0.05 4.90 12.85
CA HIS A 112 -0.88 4.16 12.03
C HIS A 112 -1.34 5.04 10.88
N PHE A 113 -1.09 4.58 9.65
CA PHE A 113 -1.49 5.26 8.43
C PHE A 113 -2.62 4.50 7.75
N VAL A 114 -3.64 5.23 7.32
CA VAL A 114 -4.72 4.72 6.46
C VAL A 114 -4.80 5.59 5.21
N GLY A 115 -4.55 4.99 4.05
CA GLY A 115 -4.66 5.60 2.74
C GLY A 115 -5.76 4.95 1.92
N GLU A 116 -6.66 5.74 1.32
CA GLU A 116 -7.74 5.22 0.49
C GLU A 116 -7.71 5.84 -0.91
N LYS A 117 -7.79 4.98 -1.93
CA LYS A 117 -8.13 5.35 -3.30
C LYS A 117 -9.62 5.14 -3.45
N ILE A 118 -10.40 6.21 -3.62
CA ILE A 118 -11.87 6.18 -3.55
C ILE A 118 -12.52 6.32 -4.94
N HIS A 119 -13.83 6.03 -5.01
CA HIS A 119 -14.65 6.16 -6.22
C HIS A 119 -14.14 5.36 -7.42
N ILE A 120 -13.60 4.16 -7.17
CA ILE A 120 -13.08 3.29 -8.21
C ILE A 120 -14.23 2.68 -8.99
N ARG A 121 -14.28 2.98 -10.28
CA ARG A 121 -15.27 2.48 -11.22
C ARG A 121 -14.54 1.92 -12.45
N PRO A 122 -15.08 0.90 -13.13
CA PRO A 122 -14.41 0.28 -14.28
C PRO A 122 -13.97 1.26 -15.39
N TRP A 123 -14.68 2.38 -15.55
CA TRP A 123 -14.38 3.38 -16.57
C TRP A 123 -13.42 4.50 -16.12
N ASN A 124 -13.14 4.65 -14.82
CA ASN A 124 -12.26 5.72 -14.31
C ASN A 124 -10.97 5.20 -13.68
N LEU A 125 -10.64 3.91 -13.89
CA LEU A 125 -9.51 3.23 -13.26
C LEU A 125 -8.19 3.99 -13.39
N HIS A 126 -7.95 4.62 -14.54
CA HIS A 126 -6.73 5.41 -14.78
C HIS A 126 -6.59 6.62 -13.84
N VAL A 127 -7.68 7.24 -13.38
CA VAL A 127 -7.63 8.34 -12.40
C VAL A 127 -7.74 7.79 -10.98
N SER A 128 -8.76 6.95 -10.73
CA SER A 128 -9.07 6.47 -9.39
C SER A 128 -8.01 5.53 -8.81
N HIS A 129 -7.17 4.89 -9.64
CA HIS A 129 -6.01 4.13 -9.15
C HIS A 129 -4.77 4.97 -8.84
N THR A 130 -4.78 6.26 -9.16
CA THR A 130 -3.59 7.09 -9.01
C THR A 130 -3.60 7.90 -7.74
N THR A 131 -4.72 8.52 -7.37
CA THR A 131 -4.80 9.37 -6.18
C THR A 131 -5.20 8.60 -4.94
N CYS A 132 -4.41 8.71 -3.87
CA CYS A 132 -4.66 8.11 -2.57
C CYS A 132 -4.69 9.19 -1.47
N TYR A 133 -5.79 9.25 -0.74
CA TYR A 133 -6.01 10.16 0.38
C TYR A 133 -5.65 9.45 1.67
N GLY A 134 -4.67 10.00 2.40
CA GLY A 134 -4.12 9.38 3.60
C GLY A 134 -4.37 10.18 4.86
N THR A 135 -4.52 9.48 5.98
CA THR A 135 -4.52 10.04 7.33
C THR A 135 -3.50 9.29 8.18
N LEU A 136 -2.61 10.04 8.82
CA LEU A 136 -1.64 9.52 9.78
C LEU A 136 -2.13 9.79 11.20
N LYS A 137 -2.06 8.80 12.07
CA LYS A 137 -2.43 8.90 13.49
C LYS A 137 -1.34 8.31 14.38
N GLU A 138 -1.21 8.84 15.59
CA GLU A 138 -0.48 8.14 16.66
C GLU A 138 -1.33 6.95 17.12
N LYS A 139 -0.75 5.74 17.14
CA LYS A 139 -1.49 4.49 17.35
C LYS A 139 -2.11 4.42 18.75
N ASP A 140 -1.33 4.77 19.77
CA ASP A 140 -1.74 4.60 21.17
C ASP A 140 -2.84 5.58 21.58
N THR A 141 -2.79 6.80 21.06
CA THR A 141 -3.74 7.88 21.41
C THR A 141 -4.87 8.04 20.40
N GLY A 142 -4.73 7.47 19.20
CA GLY A 142 -5.64 7.69 18.07
C GLY A 142 -5.60 9.11 17.50
N LYS A 143 -4.70 9.97 17.99
CA LYS A 143 -4.65 11.39 17.65
C LYS A 143 -4.21 11.58 16.18
N PRO A 144 -4.94 12.36 15.37
CA PRO A 144 -4.52 12.66 14.00
C PRO A 144 -3.27 13.54 14.01
N VAL A 145 -2.27 13.13 13.22
CA VAL A 145 -0.96 13.78 13.11
C VAL A 145 -0.87 14.58 11.81
N SER A 146 -1.25 13.97 10.69
CA SER A 146 -1.22 14.62 9.38
C SER A 146 -2.23 14.03 8.40
N LYS A 147 -2.53 14.78 7.34
CA LYS A 147 -3.30 14.33 6.18
C LYS A 147 -2.44 14.41 4.94
N SER A 148 -2.51 13.40 4.08
CA SER A 148 -1.68 13.30 2.87
C SER A 148 -2.53 13.11 1.62
N VAL A 149 -2.04 13.59 0.49
CA VAL A 149 -2.53 13.23 -0.84
C VAL A 149 -1.35 12.72 -1.64
N THR A 150 -1.35 11.42 -1.92
CA THR A 150 -0.28 10.75 -2.66
C THR A 150 -0.77 10.29 -4.03
N HIS A 151 0.15 10.25 -4.99
CA HIS A 151 -0.15 9.84 -6.35
C HIS A 151 0.77 8.70 -6.77
N PHE A 152 0.20 7.71 -7.45
CA PHE A 152 0.97 6.73 -8.23
C PHE A 152 1.57 7.46 -9.43
N ARG A 153 2.90 7.50 -9.53
CA ARG A 153 3.54 8.15 -10.67
C ARG A 153 3.48 7.22 -11.88
N PHE A 154 2.76 7.60 -12.94
CA PHE A 154 2.75 6.81 -14.19
C PHE A 154 4.13 6.55 -14.80
N ARG A 155 5.13 7.40 -14.49
CA ARG A 155 6.53 7.18 -14.89
C ARG A 155 7.15 5.95 -14.21
N THR A 156 6.62 5.53 -13.07
CA THR A 156 7.03 4.29 -12.39
C THR A 156 6.22 3.08 -12.84
N THR A 157 5.23 3.22 -13.74
CA THR A 157 4.47 2.08 -14.28
C THR A 157 5.36 1.01 -14.93
N PRO A 158 6.38 1.33 -15.75
CA PRO A 158 7.26 0.31 -16.30
C PRO A 158 8.04 -0.45 -15.22
N ALA A 159 8.51 0.26 -14.18
CA ALA A 159 9.20 -0.35 -13.05
C ALA A 159 8.26 -1.20 -12.18
N PHE A 160 7.02 -0.74 -11.97
CA PHE A 160 5.96 -1.47 -11.28
C PHE A 160 5.61 -2.76 -12.02
N LEU A 161 5.40 -2.71 -13.34
CA LEU A 161 5.13 -3.91 -14.15
C LEU A 161 6.34 -4.84 -14.21
N ALA A 162 7.56 -4.30 -14.30
CA ALA A 162 8.80 -5.08 -14.26
C ALA A 162 9.08 -5.71 -12.89
N SER A 163 8.55 -5.14 -11.80
CA SER A 163 8.69 -5.69 -10.45
C SER A 163 7.84 -6.95 -10.21
N LEU A 164 6.87 -7.21 -11.10
CA LEU A 164 6.01 -8.38 -11.04
C LEU A 164 6.87 -9.64 -11.08
N ARG A 165 6.92 -10.32 -9.94
CA ARG A 165 7.62 -11.59 -9.78
C ARG A 165 6.67 -12.65 -9.25
N PHE A 166 6.82 -13.87 -9.73
CA PHE A 166 6.12 -15.02 -9.16
C PHE A 166 6.64 -15.26 -7.74
N ALA A 167 5.71 -15.45 -6.82
CA ALA A 167 5.96 -15.70 -5.41
C ALA A 167 5.30 -17.01 -4.98
#